data_AF-A0A6B3LHY2-F1
#
_entry.id   AF-A0A6B3LHY2-F1
#
_cell.length_a   1.000
_cell.length_b   1.000
_cell.length_c   1.000
_cell.angle_alpha   90.00
_cell.angle_beta   90.00
_cell.angle_gamma   90.00
#
_symmetry.space_group_name_H-M   'P 1'
#
loop_
_entity.id
_entity.type
_entity.pdbx_description
1 polymer ?
#
loop_
_entity_poly.entity_id
_entity_poly.type
_entity_poly.pdbx_seq_one_letter_code
_entity_poly.pdbx_strand_id
1 'polypeptide(L)' 'MTRNQPKMRDLMPEKYGPILRERTGKSLNHIYDVVNNERTEKGIWTEVLKLADEHQKQLKQNRIKTLAIKSNAA' A
#
# COMPACT_ATOMS: atom_id res chain seq x y z
N MET A 1 19.81 17.76 4.87
CA MET A 1 18.42 17.47 4.43
C MET A 1 18.15 16.01 4.71
N THR A 2 17.33 15.70 5.73
CA THR A 2 16.94 14.31 5.99
C THR A 2 16.03 13.86 4.85
N ARG A 3 16.47 12.82 4.13
CA ARG A 3 15.69 12.18 3.08
C ARG A 3 14.47 11.57 3.77
N ASN A 4 13.30 12.21 3.67
CA ASN A 4 12.04 11.65 4.19
C ASN A 4 11.87 10.27 3.56
N GLN A 5 12.12 9.23 4.36
CA GLN A 5 11.90 7.87 3.90
C GLN A 5 10.39 7.69 3.70
N PRO A 6 9.97 7.07 2.58
CA PRO A 6 8.57 6.79 2.34
C PRO A 6 8.04 5.90 3.47
N LYS A 7 6.94 6.31 4.09
CA LYS A 7 6.29 5.52 5.15
C LYS A 7 5.51 4.38 4.51
N MET A 8 5.23 3.33 5.28
CA MET A 8 4.46 2.19 4.78
C MET A 8 3.10 2.59 4.19
N ARG A 9 2.43 3.59 4.77
CA ARG A 9 1.15 4.13 4.25
C ARG A 9 1.24 4.71 2.85
N ASP A 10 2.41 5.22 2.46
CA ASP A 10 2.64 5.85 1.16
C ASP A 10 2.81 4.79 0.06
N LEU A 11 3.05 3.53 0.44
CA LEU A 11 3.19 2.39 -0.47
C LEU A 11 1.87 1.65 -0.74
N MET A 12 0.79 2.06 -0.07
CA MET A 12 -0.55 1.47 -0.11
C MET A 12 -1.56 2.42 -0.78
N PRO A 13 -2.74 1.93 -1.21
CA PRO A 13 -3.78 2.80 -1.77
C PRO A 13 -4.33 3.76 -0.70
N GLU A 14 -4.82 4.93 -1.11
CA GLU A 14 -5.37 5.94 -0.18
C GLU A 14 -6.44 5.38 0.78
N LYS A 15 -7.24 4.42 0.32
CA LYS A 15 -8.30 3.76 1.10
C LYS A 15 -7.84 2.47 1.79
N TYR A 16 -6.56 2.36 2.18
CA TYR A 16 -6.02 1.16 2.80
C TYR A 16 -6.73 0.77 4.12
N GLY A 17 -7.19 1.74 4.92
CA GLY A 17 -7.83 1.49 6.22
C GLY A 17 -9.03 0.55 6.16
N PRO A 18 -10.08 0.89 5.37
CA PRO A 18 -11.22 0.01 5.15
C PRO A 18 -10.83 -1.39 4.61
N ILE A 19 -9.89 -1.47 3.67
CA ILE A 19 -9.43 -2.74 3.08
C ILE A 19 -8.80 -3.63 4.16
N LEU A 20 -7.89 -3.07 4.97
CA LEU A 20 -7.24 -3.81 6.05
C LEU A 20 -8.24 -4.20 7.14
N ARG A 21 -9.26 -3.39 7.41
CA ARG A 21 -10.33 -3.75 8.35
C ARG A 21 -11.09 -4.98 7.89
N GLU A 22 -11.43 -5.04 6.61
CA GLU A 22 -12.10 -6.20 6.02
C GLU A 22 -11.22 -7.46 6.09
N ARG A 23 -9.93 -7.34 5.79
CA ARG A 23 -8.98 -8.47 5.81
C ARG A 23 -8.64 -8.97 7.23
N THR A 24 -8.53 -8.06 8.19
CA THR A 24 -8.02 -8.37 9.54
C THR A 24 -9.12 -8.48 10.61
N GLY A 25 -10.32 -7.95 10.34
CA GLY A 25 -11.39 -7.81 11.32
C GLY A 25 -11.12 -6.79 12.44
N LYS A 26 -10.02 -6.03 12.36
CA LYS A 26 -9.60 -5.08 13.40
C LYS A 26 -10.25 -3.71 13.23
N SER A 27 -10.30 -2.94 14.31
CA SER A 27 -10.83 -1.58 14.27
C SER A 27 -9.92 -0.64 13.44
N LEU A 28 -10.52 0.37 12.79
CA LEU A 28 -9.76 1.33 11.99
C LEU A 28 -8.71 2.08 12.82
N ASN A 29 -9.05 2.44 14.06
CA ASN A 29 -8.12 3.14 14.96
C ASN A 29 -6.87 2.29 15.23
N HIS A 30 -7.06 1.00 15.49
CA HIS A 30 -5.97 0.08 15.75
C HIS A 30 -5.11 -0.16 14.50
N ILE A 31 -5.73 -0.28 13.32
CA ILE A 31 -5.03 -0.39 12.04
C ILE A 31 -4.19 0.88 11.76
N TYR A 32 -4.77 2.07 11.95
CA TYR A 32 -4.05 3.32 11.73
C TYR A 32 -2.91 3.51 12.73
N ASP A 33 -3.08 3.12 13.98
CA ASP A 33 -1.99 3.14 14.96
C ASP A 33 -0.83 2.23 14.52
N VAL A 34 -1.14 1.00 14.12
CA VAL A 34 -0.15 0.03 13.64
C VAL A 34 0.59 0.53 12.41
N VAL A 35 -0.13 1.06 11.41
CA VAL A 35 0.47 1.54 10.15
C VAL A 35 1.27 2.83 10.35
N ASN A 36 0.75 3.81 11.09
CA ASN A 36 1.43 5.10 11.26
C ASN A 36 2.68 5.01 12.14
N ASN A 37 2.68 4.07 13.10
CA ASN A 37 3.80 3.82 14.01
C ASN A 37 4.65 2.61 13.61
N GLU A 38 4.36 1.98 12.46
CA GLU A 38 5.06 0.82 11.90
C GLU A 38 5.26 -0.33 12.92
N ARG A 39 4.24 -0.57 13.75
CA ARG A 39 4.27 -1.65 14.74
C ARG A 39 4.16 -3.00 14.03
N THR A 40 5.10 -3.90 14.29
CA THR A 40 5.14 -5.25 13.68
C THR A 40 4.18 -6.23 14.35
N GLU A 41 2.94 -5.81 14.57
CA GLU A 41 1.90 -6.66 15.16
C GLU A 41 1.53 -7.80 14.19
N LYS A 42 1.73 -9.04 14.65
CA LYS A 42 1.40 -10.25 13.88
C LYS A 42 -0.11 -10.26 13.57
N GLY A 43 -0.43 -10.38 12.29
CA GLY A 43 -1.80 -10.33 11.76
C GLY A 43 -2.03 -9.09 10.91
N ILE A 44 -1.99 -7.90 11.51
CA ILE A 44 -2.21 -6.64 10.78
C ILE A 44 -1.03 -6.32 9.89
N TRP A 45 0.19 -6.40 10.43
CA TRP A 45 1.39 -6.05 9.68
C TRP A 45 1.60 -6.96 8.46
N THR A 46 1.22 -8.23 8.57
CA THR A 46 1.23 -9.17 7.45
C THR A 46 0.31 -8.72 6.31
N GLU A 47 -0.91 -8.29 6.64
CA GLU A 47 -1.86 -7.80 5.64
C GLU A 47 -1.46 -6.42 5.08
N VAL A 48 -0.81 -5.58 5.88
CA VAL A 48 -0.20 -4.31 5.42
C VAL A 48 0.85 -4.58 4.34
N LEU A 49 1.78 -5.51 4.59
CA LEU A 49 2.83 -5.86 3.63
C LEU A 49 2.25 -6.44 2.33
N LYS A 50 1.24 -7.32 2.43
CA LYS A 50 0.56 -7.86 1.25
C LYS A 50 -0.12 -6.76 0.44
N LEU A 51 -0.86 -5.86 1.10
CA LEU A 51 -1.57 -4.78 0.43
C LEU A 51 -0.61 -3.80 -0.26
N ALA A 52 0.51 -3.48 0.40
CA ALA A 52 1.54 -2.65 -0.21
C ALA A 52 2.14 -3.32 -1.46
N ASP A 53 2.51 -4.61 -1.38
CA ASP A 53 3.05 -5.35 -2.53
C ASP A 53 2.04 -5.45 -3.69
N GLU A 54 0.77 -5.77 -3.41
CA GLU A 54 -0.31 -5.80 -4.40
C GLU A 54 -0.45 -4.45 -5.11
N HIS A 55 -0.45 -3.35 -4.35
CA HIS A 55 -0.59 -2.01 -4.91
C HIS A 55 0.62 -1.63 -5.79
N GLN A 56 1.83 -1.90 -5.31
CA GLN A 56 3.06 -1.65 -6.09
C GLN A 56 3.08 -2.47 -7.40
N LYS A 57 2.63 -3.72 -7.38
CA LYS A 57 2.50 -4.56 -8.58
C LYS A 57 1.49 -3.98 -9.57
N GLN A 58 0.33 -3.53 -9.10
CA GLN A 58 -0.68 -2.88 -9.96
C GLN A 58 -0.14 -1.60 -10.60
N LEU A 59 0.55 -0.75 -9.83
CA LEU A 59 1.19 0.46 -10.35
C LEU A 59 2.23 0.14 -11.44
N LYS A 60 3.07 -0.89 -11.23
CA LYS A 60 4.04 -1.33 -12.24
C LYS A 60 3.36 -1.81 -13.53
N GLN A 61 2.31 -2.63 -13.41
CA GLN A 61 1.55 -3.12 -14.57
C GLN A 61 0.88 -1.98 -15.34
N ASN A 62 0.28 -1.02 -14.64
CA ASN A 62 -0.36 0.13 -15.27
C ASN A 62 0.66 1.00 -15.99
N ARG A 63 1.86 1.23 -15.40
CA ARG A 63 2.94 1.95 -16.07
C ARG A 63 3.39 1.27 -17.35
N ILE A 64 3.54 -0.05 -17.35
CA ILE A 64 3.90 -0.82 -18.57
C ILE A 64 2.81 -0.68 -19.64
N LYS A 65 1.53 -0.81 -19.27
CA LYS A 65 0.41 -0.64 -20.21
C LYS A 65 0.38 0.76 -20.83
N THR A 66 0.55 1.82 -20.02
CA THR A 66 0.58 3.20 -20.53
C THR A 66 1.75 3.45 -21.47
N LEU A 67 2.93 2.91 -21.17
CA LEU A 67 4.10 3.02 -22.06
C LEU A 67 3.86 2.29 -23.38
N ALA A 68 3.31 1.07 -23.34
CA ALA A 68 2.99 0.31 -24.55
C ALA A 68 1.98 1.01 -25.46
N ILE A 69 0.96 1.67 -24.89
CA ILE A 69 -0.02 2.45 -25.68
C ILE A 69 0.65 3.67 -26.33
N LYS A 70 1.51 4.39 -25.61
CA LYS A 70 2.21 5.58 -26.15
C LYS A 70 3.18 5.23 -27.27
N SER A 71 3.88 4.10 -27.19
CA SER A 71 4.81 3.66 -28.24
C SER A 71 4.10 3.20 -29.52
N ASN A 72 2.81 2.89 -29.45
CA ASN A 72 2.02 2.38 -30.58
C ASN A 72 1.10 3.46 -31.21
N ALA A 73 1.16 4.69 -30.70
CA ALA A 73 0.42 5.86 -31.17
C ALA A 73 1.33 6.91 -31.84
N ALA A 74 2.59 6.55 -32.10
CA ALA A 74 3.59 7.32 -32.85
C ALA A 74 3.91 6.58 -34.15
#